data_AF-A0A934MBQ3-F1
#
_entry.id   AF-A0A934MBQ3-F1
#
_cell.length_a   1.000
_cell.length_b   1.000
_cell.length_c   1.000
_cell.angle_alpha   90.00
_cell.angle_beta   90.00
_cell.angle_gamma   90.00
#
_symmetry.space_group_name_H-M   'P 1'
#
loop_
_entity.id
_entity.type
_entity.pdbx_description
1 polymer ?
#
loop_
_entity_poly.entity_id
_entity_poly.type
_entity_poly.pdbx_seq_one_letter_code
_entity_poly.pdbx_strand_id
1 'polypeptide(L)'
;MSSQPRSRPAALGMEIAAKLREALARRQVTQAELGKRVSISTSQISLYLRGKRSMSLDEFHSICAALELSADEVFSQAFLLTSGRQPG
;
A
#
# COMPACT_ATOMS: atom_id res chain seq x y z
N MET A 1 -15.02 16.13 11.31
CA MET A 1 -13.66 15.81 11.82
C MET A 1 -12.68 15.99 10.68
N SER A 2 -11.95 17.10 10.65
CA SER A 2 -10.94 17.38 9.61
C SER A 2 -9.70 16.54 9.89
N SER A 3 -9.62 15.37 9.26
CA SER A 3 -8.36 14.61 9.21
C SER A 3 -7.38 15.39 8.35
N GLN A 4 -6.19 15.70 8.89
CA GLN A 4 -5.13 16.34 8.12
C GLN A 4 -4.85 15.53 6.83
N PRO A 5 -4.52 16.20 5.71
CA PRO A 5 -4.18 15.50 4.48
C PRO A 5 -3.01 14.55 4.74
N ARG A 6 -3.23 13.25 4.54
CA ARG A 6 -2.16 12.24 4.68
C ARG A 6 -1.05 12.56 3.67
N SER A 7 0.16 12.79 4.19
CA SER A 7 1.34 13.16 3.43
C SER A 7 1.97 11.94 2.72
N ARG A 8 3.03 12.19 1.95
CA ARG A 8 3.83 11.17 1.27
C ARG A 8 4.40 10.17 2.28
N PRO A 9 4.30 8.84 2.03
CA PRO A 9 4.87 7.86 2.94
C PRO A 9 6.41 7.91 2.94
N ALA A 10 7.01 7.55 4.08
CA ALA A 10 8.44 7.31 4.22
C ALA A 10 8.87 6.01 3.51
N ALA A 11 10.16 5.65 3.60
CA ALA A 11 10.74 4.50 2.89
C ALA A 11 9.94 3.19 3.07
N LEU A 12 9.50 2.87 4.29
CA LEU A 12 8.69 1.69 4.56
C LEU A 12 7.36 1.70 3.80
N GLY A 13 6.61 2.80 3.86
CA GLY A 13 5.33 2.90 3.15
C GLY A 13 5.49 2.93 1.63
N MET A 14 6.62 3.44 1.12
CA MET A 14 6.98 3.34 -0.31
C MET A 14 7.23 1.89 -0.73
N GLU A 15 7.91 1.11 0.11
CA GLU A 15 8.18 -0.31 -0.15
C GLU A 15 6.91 -1.16 -0.06
N ILE A 16 6.04 -0.89 0.92
CA ILE A 16 4.69 -1.48 0.98
C ILE A 16 3.93 -1.19 -0.32
N ALA A 17 3.91 0.06 -0.78
CA ALA A 17 3.25 0.43 -2.03
C ALA A 17 3.85 -0.30 -3.25
N ALA A 18 5.16 -0.54 -3.27
CA ALA A 18 5.81 -1.34 -4.32
C ALA A 18 5.33 -2.79 -4.31
N LYS A 19 5.32 -3.44 -3.15
CA LYS A 19 4.83 -4.84 -3.01
C LYS A 19 3.37 -5.00 -3.44
N LEU A 20 2.52 -4.05 -3.08
CA LEU A 20 1.12 -4.06 -3.50
C LEU A 20 0.96 -3.90 -5.02
N ARG A 21 1.77 -3.04 -5.66
CA ARG A 21 1.80 -2.91 -7.13
C ARG A 21 2.22 -4.20 -7.81
N GLU A 22 3.25 -4.87 -7.30
CA GLU A 22 3.68 -6.15 -7.85
C GLU A 22 2.61 -7.23 -7.69
N ALA A 23 1.94 -7.28 -6.54
CA ALA A 23 0.86 -8.23 -6.31
C ALA A 23 -0.32 -8.00 -7.28
N LEU A 24 -0.71 -6.74 -7.52
CA LEU A 24 -1.70 -6.39 -8.55
C LEU A 24 -1.29 -6.92 -9.94
N ALA A 25 -0.04 -6.72 -10.33
CA ALA A 25 0.48 -7.19 -11.61
C ALA A 25 0.47 -8.73 -11.72
N ARG A 26 0.97 -9.43 -10.69
CA ARG A 26 1.00 -10.91 -10.65
C ARG A 26 -0.40 -11.52 -10.72
N ARG A 27 -1.38 -10.88 -10.08
CA ARG A 27 -2.77 -11.36 -10.01
C ARG A 27 -3.66 -10.81 -11.13
N GLN A 28 -3.11 -10.01 -12.04
CA GLN A 28 -3.83 -9.36 -13.14
C GLN A 28 -5.05 -8.55 -12.67
N VAL A 29 -4.97 -7.97 -11.46
CA VAL A 29 -6.02 -7.13 -10.89
C VAL A 29 -5.75 -5.67 -11.24
N THR A 30 -6.75 -4.97 -11.78
CA THR A 30 -6.62 -3.54 -12.09
C THR A 30 -6.82 -2.69 -10.83
N GLN A 31 -6.31 -1.45 -10.84
CA GLN A 31 -6.54 -0.51 -9.72
C GLN A 31 -8.03 -0.18 -9.53
N ALA A 32 -8.81 -0.15 -10.61
CA ALA A 32 -10.25 0.08 -10.56
C ALA A 32 -10.98 -1.10 -9.93
N GLU A 33 -10.58 -2.32 -10.26
CA GLU A 33 -11.13 -3.54 -9.66
C GLU A 33 -10.79 -3.60 -8.15
N LEU A 34 -9.54 -3.35 -7.78
CA LEU A 34 -9.15 -3.28 -6.38
C LEU A 34 -9.97 -2.23 -5.63
N GLY A 35 -10.10 -1.02 -6.19
CA GLY A 35 -10.86 0.06 -5.58
C GLY A 35 -12.31 -0.33 -5.27
N LYS A 36 -12.97 -1.07 -6.18
CA LYS A 36 -14.32 -1.60 -5.95
C LYS A 36 -14.35 -2.60 -4.78
N ARG A 37 -13.38 -3.52 -4.71
CA ARG A 37 -13.32 -4.57 -3.67
C ARG A 37 -13.17 -3.99 -2.26
N VAL A 38 -12.43 -2.88 -2.12
CA VAL A 38 -12.13 -2.27 -0.81
C VAL A 38 -12.88 -0.96 -0.56
N SER A 39 -13.84 -0.60 -1.42
CA SER A 39 -14.60 0.66 -1.33
C SER A 39 -13.71 1.92 -1.29
N ILE A 40 -12.61 1.93 -2.06
CA ILE A 40 -11.68 3.06 -2.20
C ILE A 40 -11.69 3.54 -3.65
N SER A 41 -11.73 4.85 -3.86
CA SER A 41 -11.70 5.39 -5.24
C SER A 41 -10.43 4.97 -5.99
N THR A 42 -10.55 4.71 -7.29
CA THR A 42 -9.39 4.37 -8.16
C THR A 42 -8.29 5.43 -8.09
N SER A 43 -8.67 6.72 -7.98
CA SER A 43 -7.73 7.84 -7.82
C SER A 43 -6.92 7.71 -6.52
N GLN A 44 -7.58 7.36 -5.43
CA GLN A 44 -6.93 7.17 -4.13
C GLN A 44 -6.04 5.92 -4.11
N ILE A 45 -6.48 4.81 -4.70
CA ILE A 45 -5.63 3.62 -4.95
C ILE A 45 -4.38 4.03 -5.75
N SER A 46 -4.54 4.80 -6.82
CA SER A 46 -3.41 5.30 -7.62
C SER A 46 -2.44 6.17 -6.82
N LEU A 47 -2.94 7.01 -5.91
CA LEU A 47 -2.10 7.82 -5.02
C LEU A 47 -1.33 6.96 -4.03
N TYR A 48 -1.93 5.89 -3.50
CA TYR A 48 -1.27 4.95 -2.61
C TYR A 48 -0.16 4.19 -3.31
N LEU A 49 -0.47 3.56 -4.44
CA LEU A 49 0.46 2.71 -5.19
C LEU A 49 1.66 3.49 -5.76
N ARG A 50 1.47 4.78 -6.09
CA ARG A 50 2.55 5.69 -6.51
C ARG A 50 3.30 6.33 -5.35
N GLY A 51 2.92 6.03 -4.10
CA GLY A 51 3.52 6.61 -2.90
C GLY A 51 3.36 8.13 -2.87
N LYS A 52 2.21 8.66 -3.31
CA LYS A 52 1.88 10.09 -3.26
C LYS A 52 1.03 10.44 -2.04
N ARG A 53 0.38 9.45 -1.43
CA ARG A 53 -0.40 9.57 -0.19
C ARG A 53 -0.17 8.31 0.66
N SER A 54 -0.04 8.48 1.97
CA SER A 54 0.06 7.34 2.90
C SER A 54 -1.30 6.65 3.06
N MET A 55 -1.32 5.33 3.19
CA MET A 55 -2.49 4.52 3.57
C MET A 55 -2.66 4.49 5.09
N SER A 56 -3.89 4.33 5.59
CA SER A 56 -4.10 3.92 6.98
C SER A 56 -3.80 2.43 7.14
N LEU A 57 -3.71 1.97 8.40
CA LEU A 57 -3.55 0.54 8.68
C LEU A 57 -4.75 -0.28 8.16
N ASP A 58 -5.97 0.23 8.33
CA ASP A 58 -7.19 -0.44 7.88
C ASP A 58 -7.25 -0.54 6.35
N GLU A 59 -6.85 0.52 5.63
CA GLU A 59 -6.77 0.51 4.17
C GLU A 59 -5.70 -0.48 3.69
N PHE A 60 -4.54 -0.49 4.34
CA PHE A 60 -3.47 -1.45 4.04
C PHE A 60 -3.95 -2.89 4.26
N HIS A 61 -4.58 -3.17 5.39
CA HIS A 61 -5.13 -4.49 5.71
C HIS A 61 -6.20 -4.91 4.69
N SER A 62 -7.13 -4.01 4.37
CA SER A 62 -8.21 -4.27 3.41
C SER A 62 -7.67 -4.56 2.00
N ILE A 63 -6.65 -3.80 1.56
CA ILE A 63 -6.00 -4.03 0.28
C ILE A 63 -5.27 -5.38 0.27
N CYS A 64 -4.57 -5.75 1.35
CA CYS A 64 -3.93 -7.06 1.45
C CYS A 64 -4.96 -8.19 1.38
N ALA A 65 -6.05 -8.10 2.14
CA ALA A 65 -7.13 -9.08 2.12
C ALA A 65 -7.76 -9.23 0.72
N ALA A 66 -8.06 -8.12 0.03
CA ALA A 66 -8.63 -8.14 -1.32
C ALA A 66 -7.69 -8.70 -2.40
N LEU A 67 -6.39 -8.74 -2.10
CA LEU A 67 -5.34 -9.35 -2.92
C LEU A 67 -4.89 -10.71 -2.38
N GLU A 68 -5.58 -11.29 -1.40
CA GLU A 68 -5.23 -12.57 -0.77
C GLU A 68 -3.75 -12.61 -0.32
N LEU A 69 -3.31 -11.53 0.33
CA LEU A 69 -1.97 -11.41 0.90
C LEU A 69 -2.06 -11.39 2.42
N SER A 70 -1.06 -11.97 3.08
CA SER A 70 -0.81 -11.72 4.49
C SER A 70 -0.25 -10.31 4.66
N ALA A 71 -0.92 -9.50 5.49
CA ALA A 71 -0.48 -8.14 5.77
C ALA A 71 0.84 -8.12 6.57
N ASP A 72 1.03 -9.09 7.46
CA ASP A 72 2.24 -9.26 8.26
C ASP A 72 3.45 -9.66 7.40
N GLU A 73 3.27 -10.53 6.40
CA GLU A 73 4.33 -10.88 5.45
C GLU A 73 4.74 -9.68 4.59
N VAL A 74 3.75 -8.95 4.04
CA VAL A 74 4.02 -7.75 3.23
C VAL A 74 4.78 -6.71 4.06
N PHE A 75 4.32 -6.46 5.28
CA PHE A 75 4.97 -5.53 6.20
C PHE A 75 6.38 -5.98 6.55
N SER A 76 6.55 -7.23 6.97
CA SER A 76 7.84 -7.79 7.41
C SER A 76 8.88 -7.73 6.29
N GLN A 77 8.51 -8.11 5.07
CA GLN A 77 9.42 -8.03 3.93
C GLN A 77 9.78 -6.57 3.60
N ALA A 78 8.83 -5.65 3.66
CA ALA A 78 9.09 -4.24 3.40
C ALA A 78 9.97 -3.61 4.50
N PHE A 79 9.74 -4.02 5.74
CA PHE A 79 10.54 -3.64 6.89
C PHE A 79 11.97 -4.12 6.73
N LEU A 80 12.20 -5.42 6.50
CA LEU A 80 13.55 -5.98 6.33
C LEU A 80 14.35 -5.29 5.21
N LEU A 81 13.69 -4.96 4.08
CA LEU A 81 14.33 -4.24 2.97
C LEU A 81 14.70 -2.79 3.30
N THR A 82 14.02 -2.17 4.27
CA THR A 82 14.24 -0.76 4.63
C THR A 82 15.03 -0.60 5.92
N SER A 83 15.05 -1.60 6.81
CA SER A 83 15.80 -1.61 8.06
C SER A 83 17.32 -1.63 7.86
N GLY A 84 17.80 -2.12 6.72
CA GLY A 84 19.22 -2.02 6.32
C GLY A 84 19.63 -0.68 5.67
N ARG A 85 18.69 0.25 5.46
CA ARG A 85 18.91 1.57 4.83
C ARG A 85 18.83 2.72 5.85
N GLN A 86 19.31 2.53 7.08
CA GLN A 86 19.55 3.69 7.95
C GLN A 86 20.75 4.47 7.37
N PRO A 87 20.59 5.72 6.91
CA PRO A 87 21.75 6.60 6.78
C PRO A 87 22.22 6.87 8.21
N GLY A 88 23.48 6.51 8.48
CA GLY A 88 24.18 6.92 9.69
C GLY A 88 24.35 8.43 9.75
#